data_AF-A0A914TMN4-F1
#
_entry.id   AF-A0A914TMN4-F1
#
_cell.length_a   1.000
_cell.length_b   1.000
_cell.length_c   1.000
_cell.angle_alpha   90.00
_cell.angle_beta   90.00
_cell.angle_gamma   90.00
#
_symmetry.space_group_name_H-M   'P 1'
#
loop_
_entity.id
_entity.type
_entity.pdbx_description
1 polymer ?
#
loop_
_entity_poly.entity_id
_entity_poly.type
_entity_poly.pdbx_seq_one_letter_code
_entity_poly.pdbx_strand_id
1 'polypeptide(L)'
;MAQGHALSVLTRAYLLTNDTRFVKAAKKSLNLFNLLAKDGGVKNQLFGFDWYEEYPTTPGSFVLNGFMYSLIGLYDFSTIKDFGNESKVLFENGLNSLRTFLPLYDTGSGSVYDLRHLGLKSSPNIARWDYHAVHIYLLKWLHTITNDPFFNEIADRWIGYAQGKKAKHN
;
A
#
# COMPACT_ATOMS: atom_id res chain seq x y z
N MET A 1 1.18 -2.81 -6.68
CA MET A 1 2.58 -3.21 -6.40
C MET A 1 3.58 -2.86 -7.52
N ALA A 2 3.47 -3.46 -8.72
CA ALA A 2 4.48 -3.31 -9.78
C ALA A 2 4.82 -1.85 -10.12
N GLN A 3 3.80 -0.98 -10.25
CA GLN A 3 4.00 0.44 -10.53
C GLN A 3 4.73 1.16 -9.38
N GLY A 4 4.48 0.78 -8.12
CA GLY A 4 5.20 1.30 -6.97
C GLY A 4 6.70 0.98 -7.02
N HIS A 5 7.05 -0.28 -7.29
CA HIS A 5 8.46 -0.66 -7.47
C HIS A 5 9.12 0.07 -8.64
N ALA A 6 8.42 0.22 -9.76
CA ALA A 6 8.91 0.97 -10.90
C ALA A 6 9.19 2.43 -10.52
N LEU A 7 8.25 3.09 -9.84
CA LEU A 7 8.44 4.46 -9.33
C LEU A 7 9.66 4.54 -8.42
N SER A 8 9.80 3.63 -7.44
CA SER A 8 10.95 3.59 -6.53
C SER A 8 12.29 3.45 -7.25
N VAL A 9 12.40 2.52 -8.20
CA VAL A 9 13.65 2.25 -8.94
C VAL A 9 13.99 3.40 -9.88
N LEU A 10 13.01 3.88 -10.65
CA LEU A 10 13.21 4.95 -11.63
C LEU A 10 13.52 6.28 -10.94
N THR A 11 12.90 6.56 -9.80
CA THR A 11 13.22 7.73 -8.96
C THR A 11 14.67 7.71 -8.52
N ARG A 12 15.15 6.59 -7.97
CA ARG A 12 16.55 6.45 -7.54
C ARG A 12 17.52 6.54 -8.71
N ALA A 13 17.19 5.94 -9.85
CA ALA A 13 17.99 6.04 -11.06
C ALA A 13 18.10 7.50 -11.55
N TYR A 14 17.00 8.27 -11.53
CA TYR A 14 17.02 9.69 -11.88
C TYR A 14 17.88 10.49 -10.90
N LEU A 15 17.70 10.33 -9.59
CA LEU A 15 18.47 11.05 -8.57
C LEU A 15 19.98 10.79 -8.66
N LEU A 16 20.39 9.59 -9.06
CA LEU A 16 21.80 9.21 -9.21
C LEU A 16 22.43 9.72 -10.50
N THR A 17 21.67 9.82 -11.58
CA THR A 17 22.22 10.05 -12.94
C THR A 17 21.83 11.38 -13.56
N ASN A 18 20.79 12.05 -13.03
CA ASN A 18 20.08 13.18 -13.64
C ASN A 18 19.53 12.90 -15.05
N ASP A 19 19.44 11.63 -15.47
CA ASP A 19 18.91 11.27 -16.79
C ASP A 19 17.39 11.35 -16.82
N THR A 20 16.88 12.36 -17.55
CA THR A 20 15.44 12.64 -17.66
C THR A 20 14.62 11.49 -18.27
N ARG A 21 15.23 10.48 -18.89
CA ARG A 21 14.52 9.28 -19.37
C ARG A 21 13.85 8.53 -18.21
N PHE A 22 14.47 8.50 -17.03
CA PHE A 22 13.93 7.81 -15.86
C PHE A 22 12.71 8.53 -15.28
N VAL A 23 12.76 9.86 -15.09
CA VAL A 23 11.60 10.62 -14.60
C VAL A 23 10.42 10.59 -15.59
N LYS A 24 10.70 10.60 -16.90
CA LYS A 24 9.68 10.44 -17.94
C LYS A 24 9.02 9.06 -17.89
N ALA A 25 9.79 7.99 -17.69
CA ALA A 25 9.26 6.65 -17.52
C ALA A 25 8.43 6.53 -16.23
N ALA A 26 8.92 7.08 -15.12
CA ALA A 26 8.22 7.08 -13.83
C ALA A 26 6.86 7.79 -13.93
N LYS A 27 6.79 8.92 -14.63
CA LYS A 27 5.53 9.64 -14.87
C LYS A 27 4.50 8.81 -15.64
N LYS A 28 4.93 7.97 -16.59
CA LYS A 28 4.01 7.06 -17.30
C LYS A 28 3.40 6.02 -16.37
N SER A 29 4.20 5.45 -15.46
CA SER A 29 3.70 4.52 -14.43
C SER A 29 2.73 5.19 -13.45
N LEU A 30 2.94 6.47 -13.12
CA LEU A 30 2.07 7.24 -12.24
C LEU A 30 0.64 7.36 -12.79
N ASN A 31 0.48 7.54 -14.10
CA ASN A 31 -0.84 7.72 -14.73
C ASN A 31 -1.83 6.59 -14.44
N LEU A 32 -1.34 5.35 -14.26
CA LEU A 32 -2.19 4.18 -14.00
C LEU A 32 -2.91 4.25 -12.64
N PHE A 33 -2.38 5.02 -11.68
CA PHE A 33 -3.01 5.25 -10.38
C PHE A 33 -4.28 6.13 -10.47
N ASN A 34 -4.45 6.89 -11.55
CA ASN A 34 -5.64 7.70 -11.76
C ASN A 34 -6.76 6.94 -12.48
N LEU A 35 -6.43 5.85 -13.18
CA LEU A 35 -7.37 5.05 -13.95
C LEU A 35 -7.95 3.92 -13.10
N LEU A 36 -9.25 3.68 -13.24
CA LEU A 36 -9.89 2.55 -12.56
C LEU A 36 -9.42 1.22 -13.16
N ALA A 37 -9.41 0.16 -12.34
CA ALA A 37 -9.04 -1.20 -12.74
C ALA A 37 -9.84 -1.68 -13.95
N LYS A 38 -11.15 -1.40 -13.97
CA LYS A 38 -12.04 -1.73 -15.10
C LYS A 38 -11.69 -0.99 -16.41
N ASP A 39 -10.98 0.14 -16.31
CA ASP A 39 -10.59 1.00 -17.43
C ASP A 39 -9.08 0.83 -17.76
N GLY A 40 -8.47 -0.28 -17.32
CA GLY A 40 -7.07 -0.61 -17.58
C GLY A 40 -6.05 0.03 -16.63
N GLY A 41 -6.51 0.66 -15.55
CA GLY A 41 -5.65 1.21 -14.50
C GLY A 41 -5.39 0.26 -13.33
N VAL A 42 -4.99 0.84 -12.19
CA VAL A 42 -4.77 0.10 -10.94
C VAL A 42 -5.63 0.62 -9.78
N LYS A 43 -6.45 1.65 -9.99
CA LYS A 43 -7.30 2.20 -8.93
C LYS A 43 -8.59 1.40 -8.79
N ASN A 44 -8.97 1.10 -7.57
CA ASN A 44 -10.29 0.63 -7.22
C ASN A 44 -10.85 1.49 -6.09
N GLN A 45 -12.13 1.31 -5.77
CA GLN A 45 -12.75 2.03 -4.66
C GLN A 45 -13.44 1.05 -3.71
N LEU A 46 -13.14 1.20 -2.42
CA LEU A 46 -13.80 0.49 -1.33
C LEU A 46 -14.49 1.53 -0.45
N PHE A 47 -15.82 1.46 -0.31
CA PHE A 47 -16.61 2.42 0.49
C PHE A 47 -16.30 3.90 0.19
N GLY A 48 -16.00 4.25 -1.06
CA GLY A 48 -15.68 5.62 -1.49
C GLY A 48 -14.22 6.05 -1.28
N PHE A 49 -13.37 5.18 -0.76
CA PHE A 49 -11.93 5.41 -0.59
C PHE A 49 -11.13 4.75 -1.71
N ASP A 50 -10.12 5.45 -2.21
CA ASP A 50 -9.26 4.95 -3.28
C ASP A 50 -8.30 3.87 -2.77
N TRP A 51 -8.16 2.79 -3.56
CA TRP A 51 -7.22 1.71 -3.31
C TRP A 51 -6.41 1.41 -4.57
N TYR A 52 -5.11 1.19 -4.42
CA TYR A 52 -4.21 0.87 -5.54
C TYR A 52 -3.92 -0.63 -5.53
N GLU A 53 -4.57 -1.33 -6.46
CA GLU A 53 -4.58 -2.79 -6.50
C GLU A 53 -3.20 -3.38 -6.83
N GLU A 54 -2.88 -4.50 -6.16
CA GLU A 54 -1.85 -5.41 -6.64
C GLU A 54 -2.34 -6.17 -7.87
N TYR A 55 -3.56 -6.68 -7.77
CA TYR A 55 -4.27 -7.38 -8.83
C TYR A 55 -5.55 -6.60 -9.14
N PRO A 56 -5.64 -5.89 -10.27
CA PRO A 56 -6.79 -5.05 -10.62
C PRO A 56 -8.00 -5.90 -11.04
N THR A 57 -8.54 -6.71 -10.11
CA THR A 57 -9.67 -7.60 -10.33
C THR A 57 -11.00 -6.87 -10.17
N THR A 58 -12.08 -7.48 -10.69
CA THR A 58 -13.46 -7.04 -10.46
C THR A 58 -14.30 -8.23 -9.96
N PRO A 59 -14.80 -8.22 -8.71
CA PRO A 59 -14.63 -7.18 -7.68
C PRO A 59 -13.17 -7.05 -7.21
N GLY A 60 -12.86 -5.93 -6.56
CA GLY A 60 -11.52 -5.62 -6.06
C GLY A 60 -10.98 -6.67 -5.08
N SER A 61 -9.68 -6.91 -5.16
CA SER A 61 -9.00 -7.88 -4.28
C SER A 61 -8.56 -7.22 -2.98
N PHE A 62 -8.11 -5.97 -3.05
CA PHE A 62 -7.62 -5.19 -1.92
C PHE A 62 -6.49 -5.89 -1.18
N VAL A 63 -5.43 -6.30 -1.89
CA VAL A 63 -4.24 -6.90 -1.28
C VAL A 63 -3.43 -5.85 -0.51
N LEU A 64 -3.11 -6.14 0.75
CA LEU A 64 -2.52 -5.16 1.67
C LEU A 64 -1.07 -4.80 1.34
N ASN A 65 -0.18 -5.79 1.23
CA ASN A 65 1.24 -5.55 0.96
C ASN A 65 1.44 -4.79 -0.35
N GLY A 66 0.73 -5.17 -1.41
CA GLY A 66 0.88 -4.55 -2.73
C GLY A 66 0.38 -3.12 -2.78
N PHE A 67 -0.62 -2.77 -1.97
CA PHE A 67 -1.04 -1.39 -1.76
C PHE A 67 0.03 -0.59 -1.02
N MET A 68 0.54 -1.09 0.11
CA MET A 68 1.61 -0.40 0.85
C MET A 68 2.87 -0.20 0.00
N TYR A 69 3.33 -1.18 -0.77
CA TYR A 69 4.44 -1.00 -1.72
C TYR A 69 4.15 0.08 -2.77
N SER A 70 2.89 0.23 -3.18
CA SER A 70 2.51 1.30 -4.10
C SER A 70 2.64 2.68 -3.46
N LEU A 71 2.27 2.82 -2.17
CA LEU A 71 2.43 4.06 -1.41
C LEU A 71 3.91 4.43 -1.26
N ILE A 72 4.78 3.45 -1.02
CA ILE A 72 6.24 3.66 -0.96
C ILE A 72 6.76 4.25 -2.27
N GLY A 73 6.36 3.68 -3.41
CA GLY A 73 6.75 4.20 -4.72
C GLY A 73 6.21 5.61 -5.00
N LEU A 74 4.96 5.88 -4.60
CA LEU A 74 4.36 7.20 -4.70
C LEU A 74 5.10 8.24 -3.83
N TYR A 75 5.48 7.85 -2.60
CA TYR A 75 6.30 8.68 -1.72
C TYR A 75 7.67 8.97 -2.35
N ASP A 76 8.39 7.94 -2.82
CA ASP A 76 9.70 8.13 -3.46
C ASP A 76 9.61 9.14 -4.61
N PHE A 77 8.67 8.95 -5.54
CA PHE A 77 8.54 9.85 -6.69
C PHE A 77 8.06 11.26 -6.29
N SER A 78 7.33 11.39 -5.18
CA SER A 78 6.92 12.70 -4.65
C SER A 78 8.09 13.58 -4.20
N THR A 79 9.25 12.99 -3.90
CA THR A 79 10.46 13.71 -3.50
C THR A 79 11.18 14.40 -4.67
N ILE A 80 10.82 14.06 -5.91
CA ILE A 80 11.40 14.69 -7.10
C ILE A 80 10.82 16.08 -7.28
N LYS A 81 11.67 17.11 -7.12
CA LYS A 81 11.30 18.51 -7.34
C LYS A 81 10.68 18.70 -8.73
N ASP A 82 9.63 19.52 -8.80
CA ASP A 82 8.88 19.89 -10.01
C ASP A 82 8.06 18.76 -10.68
N PHE A 83 8.25 17.49 -10.30
CA PHE A 83 7.52 16.35 -10.86
C PHE A 83 6.64 15.60 -9.84
N GLY A 84 6.91 15.76 -8.53
CA GLY A 84 6.34 14.94 -7.48
C GLY A 84 4.92 15.31 -7.01
N ASN A 85 4.36 16.46 -7.38
CA ASN A 85 3.11 16.97 -6.80
C ASN A 85 1.93 16.00 -6.95
N GLU A 86 1.73 15.43 -8.14
CA GLU A 86 0.64 14.48 -8.39
C GLU A 86 0.79 13.20 -7.55
N SER A 87 2.03 12.70 -7.46
CA SER A 87 2.37 11.52 -6.66
C SER A 87 2.18 11.75 -5.17
N LYS A 88 2.44 12.97 -4.70
CA LYS A 88 2.19 13.39 -3.32
C LYS A 88 0.70 13.32 -2.97
N VAL A 89 -0.17 13.84 -3.85
CA VAL A 89 -1.63 13.79 -3.64
C VAL A 89 -2.13 12.33 -3.60
N LEU A 90 -1.67 11.49 -4.53
CA LEU A 90 -2.01 10.07 -4.54
C LEU A 90 -1.50 9.37 -3.27
N PHE A 91 -0.29 9.67 -2.83
CA PHE A 91 0.26 9.13 -1.59
C PHE A 91 -0.59 9.51 -0.36
N GLU A 92 -0.95 10.79 -0.22
CA GLU A 92 -1.77 11.29 0.90
C GLU A 92 -3.18 10.67 0.91
N ASN A 93 -3.83 10.57 -0.25
CA ASN A 93 -5.12 9.90 -0.40
C ASN A 93 -5.02 8.40 -0.06
N GLY A 94 -3.94 7.75 -0.49
CA GLY A 94 -3.66 6.35 -0.19
C GLY A 94 -3.40 6.10 1.29
N LEU A 95 -2.66 6.98 1.98
CA LEU A 95 -2.45 6.90 3.43
C LEU A 95 -3.75 7.04 4.20
N ASN A 96 -4.63 7.96 3.79
CA ASN A 96 -5.95 8.11 4.40
C ASN A 96 -6.76 6.81 4.27
N SER A 97 -6.76 6.21 3.08
CA SER A 97 -7.45 4.94 2.82
C SER A 97 -6.84 3.78 3.60
N LEU A 98 -5.50 3.73 3.71
CA LEU A 98 -4.81 2.74 4.53
C LEU A 98 -5.24 2.86 5.98
N ARG A 99 -5.24 4.08 6.56
CA ARG A 99 -5.63 4.32 7.95
C ARG A 99 -7.06 3.85 8.23
N THR A 100 -7.98 4.14 7.30
CA THR A 100 -9.39 3.72 7.40
C THR A 100 -9.55 2.20 7.41
N PHE A 101 -8.82 1.48 6.54
CA PHE A 101 -9.06 0.05 6.35
C PHE A 101 -8.12 -0.88 7.11
N LEU A 102 -7.00 -0.39 7.62
CA LEU A 102 -6.03 -1.24 8.33
C LEU A 102 -6.66 -2.08 9.47
N PRO A 103 -7.66 -1.58 10.24
CA PRO A 103 -8.37 -2.41 11.22
C PRO A 103 -9.07 -3.65 10.61
N LEU A 104 -9.55 -3.58 9.37
CA LEU A 104 -10.18 -4.72 8.68
C LEU A 104 -9.16 -5.83 8.35
N TYR A 105 -7.87 -5.50 8.34
CA TYR A 105 -6.82 -6.47 8.11
C TYR A 105 -6.36 -7.19 9.39
N ASP A 106 -6.80 -6.74 10.57
CA ASP A 106 -6.40 -7.28 11.87
C ASP A 106 -7.38 -8.35 12.34
N THR A 107 -6.89 -9.55 12.62
CA THR A 107 -7.72 -10.68 13.11
C THR A 107 -7.71 -10.82 14.63
N GLY A 108 -6.95 -9.98 15.34
CA GLY A 108 -6.67 -10.13 16.76
C GLY A 108 -5.59 -11.16 17.09
N SER A 109 -5.05 -11.88 16.10
CA SER A 109 -3.98 -12.88 16.29
C SER A 109 -3.05 -13.04 15.08
N GLY A 110 -3.14 -12.12 14.12
CA GLY A 110 -2.46 -12.13 12.84
C GLY A 110 -3.11 -11.11 11.91
N SER A 111 -2.72 -11.10 10.64
CA SER A 111 -3.35 -10.26 9.61
C SER A 111 -4.00 -11.08 8.49
N VAL A 112 -4.99 -10.53 7.81
CA VAL A 112 -5.45 -11.06 6.51
C VAL A 112 -4.61 -10.49 5.37
N TYR A 113 -4.49 -11.27 4.29
CA TYR A 113 -3.74 -10.89 3.09
C TYR A 113 -4.49 -9.86 2.24
N ASP A 114 -5.81 -10.04 2.16
CA ASP A 114 -6.68 -9.26 1.30
C ASP A 114 -8.12 -9.20 1.84
N LEU A 115 -8.94 -8.30 1.29
CA LEU A 115 -10.35 -8.13 1.67
C LEU A 115 -11.32 -8.78 0.68
N ARG A 116 -10.89 -9.77 -0.11
CA ARG A 116 -11.76 -10.42 -1.11
C ARG A 116 -13.02 -11.03 -0.49
N HIS A 117 -12.95 -11.42 0.77
CA HIS A 117 -14.05 -12.01 1.52
C HIS A 117 -15.25 -11.06 1.67
N LEU A 118 -15.02 -9.73 1.63
CA LEU A 118 -16.08 -8.72 1.65
C LEU A 118 -16.92 -8.74 0.36
N GLY A 119 -16.28 -9.03 -0.79
CA GLY A 119 -16.94 -9.08 -2.10
C GLY A 119 -17.43 -10.47 -2.50
N LEU A 120 -16.72 -11.53 -2.08
CA LEU A 120 -16.93 -12.90 -2.56
C LEU A 120 -17.71 -13.81 -1.59
N LYS A 121 -18.18 -13.29 -0.43
CA LYS A 121 -18.86 -14.07 0.63
C LYS A 121 -18.10 -15.35 1.00
N SER A 122 -16.77 -15.27 1.02
CA SER A 122 -15.87 -16.37 1.36
C SER A 122 -15.29 -16.18 2.77
N SER A 123 -14.60 -17.20 3.29
CA SER A 123 -13.76 -17.02 4.48
C SER A 123 -12.63 -16.02 4.21
N PRO A 124 -12.16 -15.29 5.23
CA PRO A 124 -11.01 -14.40 5.11
C PRO A 124 -9.75 -15.15 4.66
N ASN A 125 -8.99 -14.54 3.74
CA ASN A 125 -7.71 -15.07 3.30
C ASN A 125 -6.62 -14.68 4.31
N ILE A 126 -6.32 -15.56 5.27
CA ILE A 126 -5.31 -15.29 6.31
C ILE A 126 -3.92 -15.17 5.69
N ALA A 127 -3.19 -14.11 6.04
CA ALA A 127 -1.80 -13.98 5.61
C ALA A 127 -0.93 -15.03 6.30
N ARG A 128 -0.14 -15.77 5.52
CA ARG A 128 0.93 -16.60 6.07
C ARG A 128 1.94 -15.73 6.83
N TRP A 129 2.69 -16.33 7.74
CA TRP A 129 3.60 -15.59 8.65
C TRP A 129 4.67 -14.77 7.93
N ASP A 130 5.13 -15.21 6.76
CA ASP A 130 6.02 -14.45 5.88
C ASP A 130 5.36 -13.16 5.39
N TYR A 131 4.11 -13.22 4.90
CA TYR A 131 3.34 -12.02 4.54
C TYR A 131 2.99 -11.15 5.74
N HIS A 132 2.68 -11.75 6.90
CA HIS A 132 2.46 -10.99 8.13
C HIS A 132 3.70 -10.18 8.52
N ALA A 133 4.90 -10.78 8.42
CA ALA A 133 6.17 -10.09 8.64
C ALA A 133 6.40 -8.96 7.61
N VAL A 134 6.06 -9.19 6.33
CA VAL A 134 6.09 -8.14 5.29
C VAL A 134 5.16 -6.98 5.67
N HIS A 135 3.95 -7.26 6.16
CA HIS A 135 3.04 -6.20 6.58
C HIS A 135 3.60 -5.37 7.73
N ILE A 136 4.16 -6.02 8.76
CA ILE A 136 4.83 -5.34 9.89
C ILE A 136 5.96 -4.44 9.38
N TYR A 137 6.82 -4.97 8.52
CA TYR A 137 7.95 -4.22 7.96
C TYR A 137 7.49 -2.97 7.21
N LEU A 138 6.47 -3.11 6.35
CA LEU A 138 5.93 -1.99 5.58
C LEU A 138 5.27 -0.93 6.46
N LEU A 139 4.56 -1.33 7.53
CA LEU A 139 3.99 -0.39 8.49
C LEU A 139 5.07 0.38 9.26
N LYS A 140 6.14 -0.29 9.69
CA LYS A 140 7.31 0.38 10.32
C LYS A 140 7.97 1.36 9.35
N TRP A 141 8.07 1.00 8.08
CA TRP A 141 8.63 1.87 7.05
C TRP A 141 7.73 3.10 6.81
N LEU A 142 6.42 2.90 6.67
CA LEU A 142 5.45 3.99 6.56
C LEU A 142 5.49 4.94 7.76
N HIS A 143 5.60 4.40 8.98
CA HIS A 143 5.83 5.24 10.17
C HIS A 143 7.10 6.08 10.04
N THR A 144 8.22 5.50 9.59
CA THR A 144 9.50 6.20 9.46
C THR A 144 9.41 7.40 8.50
N ILE A 145 8.70 7.25 7.38
CA ILE A 145 8.60 8.31 6.37
C ILE A 145 7.48 9.34 6.63
N THR A 146 6.46 8.99 7.42
CA THR A 146 5.32 9.88 7.72
C THR A 146 5.34 10.47 9.12
N ASN A 147 6.11 9.87 10.03
CA ASN A 147 6.08 10.10 11.47
C ASN A 147 4.69 9.90 12.11
N ASP A 148 3.78 9.16 11.45
CA ASP A 148 2.45 8.87 11.99
C ASP A 148 2.54 7.69 13.00
N PRO A 149 2.24 7.91 14.29
CA PRO A 149 2.31 6.87 15.30
C PRO A 149 1.30 5.74 15.07
N PHE A 150 0.18 5.99 14.37
CA PHE A 150 -0.84 4.98 14.11
C PHE A 150 -0.25 3.73 13.45
N PHE A 151 0.58 3.90 12.40
CA PHE A 151 1.18 2.75 11.71
C PHE A 151 2.13 1.96 12.62
N ASN A 152 2.85 2.66 13.51
CA ASN A 152 3.75 2.02 14.46
C ASN A 152 3.00 1.21 15.53
N GLU A 153 1.90 1.74 16.05
CA GLU A 153 1.04 1.05 17.03
C GLU A 153 0.46 -0.25 16.46
N ILE A 154 0.01 -0.24 15.21
CA ILE A 154 -0.48 -1.44 14.53
C ILE A 154 0.66 -2.44 14.32
N ALA A 155 1.83 -1.97 13.86
CA ALA A 155 2.99 -2.82 13.66
C ALA A 155 3.44 -3.49 14.98
N ASP A 156 3.48 -2.75 16.09
CA ASP A 156 3.86 -3.28 17.41
C ASP A 156 2.86 -4.31 17.92
N ARG A 157 1.57 -4.08 17.69
CA ARG A 157 0.54 -5.08 18.00
C ARG A 157 0.74 -6.36 17.17
N TRP A 158 1.01 -6.23 15.88
CA TRP A 158 1.22 -7.36 14.97
C TRP A 158 2.52 -8.13 15.28
N ILE A 159 3.59 -7.44 15.71
CA ILE A 159 4.79 -8.10 16.26
C ILE A 159 4.42 -8.98 17.46
N GLY A 160 3.52 -8.52 18.32
CA GLY A 160 3.00 -9.32 19.44
C GLY A 160 2.34 -10.62 18.97
N TYR A 161 1.60 -10.60 17.87
CA TYR A 161 0.94 -11.79 17.32
C TYR A 161 1.94 -12.85 16.86
N ALA A 162 3.06 -12.45 16.26
CA ALA A 162 4.15 -13.36 15.89
C ALA A 162 4.81 -14.05 17.11
N GLN A 163 4.60 -13.52 18.32
CA GLN A 163 5.05 -14.09 19.59
C GLN A 163 3.94 -14.83 20.35
N GLY A 164 2.80 -15.08 19.71
CA GLY A 164 1.66 -15.79 20.29
C GLY A 164 0.74 -14.93 21.16
N LYS A 165 0.94 -13.60 21.22
CA LYS A 165 -0.04 -12.71 21.88
C LYS A 165 -1.32 -12.64 21.05
N LYS A 166 -2.43 -12.36 21.70
CA LYS A 166 -3.74 -12.11 21.07
C LYS A 166 -4.31 -10.80 21.60
N ALA A 167 -5.17 -10.18 20.81
CA ALA A 167 -6.00 -9.08 21.27
C ALA A 167 -6.85 -9.54 22.47
N LYS A 168 -7.12 -8.62 23.40
CA LYS A 168 -7.99 -8.90 24.56
C LYS A 168 -9.38 -9.26 24.05
N HIS A 169 -9.97 -10.31 24.61
CA HIS A 169 -11.39 -10.59 24.47
C HIS A 169 -12.17 -9.93 25.60
N ASN A 170 -13.47 -9.73 25.39
CA ASN A 170 -14.42 -9.23 26.39
C ASN A 170 -14.71 -10.28 27.48
#